data_AF-A0AAD8ANL6-F1
#
_entry.id   AF-A0AAD8ANL6-F1
#
_cell.length_a   1.000
_cell.length_b   1.000
_cell.length_c   1.000
_cell.angle_alpha   90.00
_cell.angle_beta   90.00
_cell.angle_gamma   90.00
#
_symmetry.space_group_name_H-M   'P 1'
#
loop_
_entity.id
_entity.type
_entity.pdbx_description
1 polymer ?
#
loop_
_entity_poly.entity_id
_entity_poly.type
_entity_poly.pdbx_seq_one_letter_code
_entity_poly.pdbx_strand_id
1 'polypeptide(L)'
;MQLICDIYTEIYQKNEQIKASSNDFSAWQNAILNGTPRGETAPASPVFPTITMPAGSFIGVLSEFREFVNFIKNHPNYTENIGLDLMIVGEDTNGDNLAEGFPSLKISAKNDTEASITFKKGEAEMISECRKRKNGFLRIKEQNLP
;
A
#
# COMPACT_ATOMS: atom_id res chain seq x y z
N MET A 1 20.06 -1.05 -12.78
CA MET A 1 20.69 -0.11 -11.81
C MET A 1 20.23 1.35 -11.95
N GLN A 2 20.32 2.01 -13.12
CA GLN A 2 19.89 3.41 -13.26
C GLN A 2 18.37 3.60 -13.04
N LEU A 3 17.57 2.62 -13.46
CA LEU A 3 16.12 2.62 -13.30
C LEU A 3 15.65 2.63 -11.83
N ILE A 4 16.36 1.92 -10.92
CA ILE A 4 16.03 1.91 -9.48
C ILE A 4 16.24 3.28 -8.86
N CYS A 5 17.33 3.96 -9.20
CA CYS A 5 17.60 5.31 -8.70
C CYS A 5 16.51 6.28 -9.16
N ASP A 6 16.13 6.23 -10.45
CA ASP A 6 15.08 7.09 -11.02
C ASP A 6 13.71 6.82 -10.36
N ILE A 7 13.36 5.54 -10.14
CA ILE A 7 12.15 5.14 -9.41
C ILE A 7 12.17 5.69 -7.97
N TYR A 8 13.29 5.53 -7.26
CA TYR A 8 13.41 5.97 -5.87
C TYR A 8 13.26 7.49 -5.76
N THR A 9 13.90 8.25 -6.66
CA THR A 9 13.80 9.71 -6.70
C THR A 9 12.37 10.15 -7.01
N GLU A 10 11.69 9.55 -7.98
CA GLU A 10 10.30 9.88 -8.32
C GLU A 10 9.36 9.61 -7.13
N ILE A 11 9.48 8.44 -6.49
CA ILE A 11 8.68 8.09 -5.30
C ILE A 11 8.95 9.07 -4.15
N TYR A 12 10.22 9.43 -3.91
CA TYR A 12 10.59 10.36 -2.85
C TYR A 12 9.96 11.75 -3.08
N GLN A 13 10.09 12.30 -4.29
CA GLN A 13 9.51 13.60 -4.64
C GLN A 13 7.98 13.57 -4.55
N LYS A 14 7.33 12.48 -4.98
CA LYS A 14 5.87 12.33 -4.88
C LYS A 14 5.40 12.19 -3.44
N ASN A 15 6.16 11.53 -2.57
CA ASN A 15 5.85 11.46 -1.15
C ASN A 15 5.84 12.83 -0.49
N GLU A 16 6.82 13.69 -0.81
CA GLU A 16 6.83 15.07 -0.30
C GLU A 16 5.62 15.88 -0.82
N GLN A 17 5.24 15.68 -2.10
CA GLN A 17 4.03 16.30 -2.65
C GLN A 17 2.75 15.81 -1.96
N ILE A 18 2.64 14.51 -1.66
CA ILE A 18 1.49 13.92 -0.96
C ILE A 18 1.38 14.46 0.46
N LYS A 19 2.49 14.62 1.18
CA LYS A 19 2.49 15.23 2.52
C LYS A 19 1.95 16.66 2.48
N ALA A 20 2.39 17.46 1.51
CA ALA A 20 1.88 18.81 1.32
C ALA A 20 0.37 18.79 1.01
N SER A 21 -0.08 17.97 0.05
CA SER A 21 -1.50 17.84 -0.28
C SER A 21 -2.36 17.32 0.90
N SER A 22 -1.81 16.47 1.76
CA SER A 22 -2.49 15.99 2.97
C SER A 22 -2.70 17.10 4.01
N ASN A 23 -1.72 17.99 4.16
CA ASN A 23 -1.84 19.17 5.02
C ASN A 23 -2.89 20.14 4.46
N ASP A 24 -2.85 20.38 3.14
CA ASP A 24 -3.82 21.23 2.45
C ASP A 24 -5.24 20.67 2.58
N PHE A 25 -5.41 19.36 2.44
CA PHE A 25 -6.70 18.69 2.61
C PHE A 25 -7.22 18.85 4.05
N SER A 26 -6.37 18.67 5.04
CA SER A 26 -6.73 18.85 6.45
C SER A 26 -7.13 20.31 6.74
N ALA A 27 -6.39 21.28 6.19
CA ALA A 27 -6.71 22.69 6.32
C ALA A 27 -8.05 23.04 5.64
N TRP A 28 -8.27 22.54 4.43
CA TRP A 28 -9.53 22.69 3.70
C TRP A 28 -10.70 22.08 4.48
N GLN A 29 -10.56 20.85 4.98
CA GLN A 29 -11.60 20.18 5.76
C GLN A 29 -11.94 20.98 7.02
N ASN A 30 -10.93 21.46 7.74
CA ASN A 30 -11.13 22.30 8.93
C ASN A 30 -11.83 23.63 8.58
N ALA A 31 -11.50 24.25 7.45
CA ALA A 31 -12.15 25.49 7.01
C ALA A 31 -13.64 25.28 6.73
N ILE A 32 -13.99 24.21 6.01
CA ILE A 32 -15.38 23.83 5.72
C ILE A 32 -16.15 23.49 7.00
N LEU A 33 -15.56 22.68 7.90
CA LEU A 33 -16.19 22.29 9.16
C LEU A 33 -16.44 23.48 10.08
N ASN A 34 -15.55 24.47 10.10
CA ASN A 34 -15.68 25.69 10.89
C ASN A 34 -16.60 26.74 10.25
N GLY A 35 -17.22 26.44 9.10
CA GLY A 35 -18.18 27.31 8.43
C GLY A 35 -17.56 28.45 7.62
N THR A 36 -16.32 28.27 7.17
CA THR A 36 -15.62 29.19 6.26
C THR A 36 -15.55 28.58 4.85
N PRO A 37 -16.07 29.26 3.80
CA PRO A 37 -16.73 30.56 3.78
C PRO A 37 -18.23 30.47 4.11
N ARG A 38 -18.76 31.50 4.78
CA ARG A 38 -20.16 31.56 5.18
C ARG A 38 -20.97 32.34 4.15
N GLY A 39 -21.86 31.67 3.42
CA GLY A 39 -22.72 32.31 2.41
C GLY A 39 -22.09 32.42 1.02
N GLU A 40 -20.92 31.80 0.80
CA GLU A 40 -20.25 31.71 -0.50
C GLU A 40 -20.05 30.24 -0.89
N THR A 41 -19.72 30.00 -2.16
CA THR A 41 -19.38 28.65 -2.65
C THR A 41 -18.12 28.14 -1.96
N ALA A 42 -18.18 26.90 -1.46
CA ALA A 42 -17.02 26.25 -0.84
C ALA A 42 -15.83 26.18 -1.82
N PRO A 43 -14.59 26.43 -1.36
CA PRO A 43 -13.39 26.27 -2.18
C PRO A 43 -13.27 24.81 -2.66
N ALA A 44 -12.69 24.62 -3.85
CA ALA A 44 -12.46 23.29 -4.40
C ALA A 44 -11.54 22.45 -3.48
N SER A 45 -11.82 21.15 -3.39
CA SER A 45 -10.97 20.23 -2.64
C SER A 45 -9.56 20.21 -3.24
N PRO A 46 -8.51 20.15 -2.40
CA PRO A 46 -7.16 19.84 -2.86
C PRO A 46 -7.14 18.53 -3.64
N VAL A 47 -6.38 18.51 -4.74
CA VAL A 47 -6.24 17.35 -5.63
C VAL A 47 -4.93 16.66 -5.32
N PHE A 48 -4.99 15.35 -5.08
CA PHE A 48 -3.79 14.55 -4.89
C PHE A 48 -3.04 14.39 -6.21
N PRO A 49 -1.71 14.51 -6.22
CA PRO A 49 -0.92 14.30 -7.41
C PRO A 49 -1.08 12.84 -7.88
N THR A 50 -1.30 12.67 -9.18
CA THR A 50 -1.26 11.35 -9.80
C THR A 50 0.21 10.91 -9.92
N ILE A 51 0.47 9.64 -9.58
CA ILE A 51 1.80 9.04 -9.72
C ILE A 51 1.85 8.33 -11.06
N THR A 52 2.67 8.83 -11.98
CA THR A 52 3.01 8.14 -13.22
C THR A 52 4.38 7.52 -13.05
N MET A 53 4.42 6.20 -12.92
CA MET A 53 5.69 5.48 -12.82
C MET A 53 6.39 5.44 -14.18
N PRO A 54 7.74 5.50 -14.22
CA PRO A 54 8.51 5.24 -15.43
C PRO A 54 8.13 3.91 -16.11
N ALA A 55 8.26 3.84 -17.43
CA ALA A 55 8.05 2.60 -18.16
C ALA A 55 9.04 1.52 -17.66
N GLY A 56 8.52 0.33 -17.31
CA GLY A 56 9.33 -0.77 -16.77
C GLY A 56 9.45 -0.82 -15.24
N SER A 57 8.89 0.14 -14.49
CA SER A 57 9.02 0.18 -13.02
C SER A 57 8.49 -1.04 -12.27
N PHE A 58 7.49 -1.74 -12.82
CA PHE A 58 6.93 -2.95 -12.19
C PHE A 58 7.60 -4.25 -12.64
N ILE A 59 8.32 -4.22 -13.77
CA ILE A 59 9.00 -5.39 -14.33
C ILE A 59 10.44 -5.49 -13.77
N GLY A 60 11.05 -4.35 -13.42
CA GLY A 60 12.47 -4.28 -13.04
C GLY A 60 12.81 -4.65 -11.59
N VAL A 61 11.96 -4.36 -10.60
CA VAL A 61 12.40 -4.46 -9.18
C VAL A 61 12.68 -5.91 -8.77
N LEU A 62 11.78 -6.84 -9.11
CA LEU A 62 11.97 -8.26 -8.79
C LEU A 62 13.10 -8.88 -9.61
N SER A 63 13.22 -8.55 -10.90
CA SER A 63 14.31 -9.05 -11.72
C SER A 63 15.67 -8.51 -11.27
N GLU A 64 15.77 -7.21 -10.99
CA GLU A 64 17.01 -6.58 -10.50
C GLU A 64 17.37 -7.08 -9.10
N PHE A 65 16.38 -7.33 -8.23
CA PHE A 65 16.62 -7.95 -6.92
C PHE A 65 17.13 -9.39 -7.07
N ARG A 66 16.56 -10.19 -7.96
CA ARG A 66 17.06 -11.55 -8.28
C ARG A 66 18.48 -11.52 -8.82
N GLU A 67 18.79 -10.59 -9.72
CA GLU A 67 20.15 -10.39 -10.23
C GLU A 67 21.13 -10.03 -9.11
N PHE A 68 20.72 -9.16 -8.18
CA PHE A 68 21.52 -8.78 -7.03
C PHE A 68 21.74 -9.95 -6.05
N VAL A 69 20.70 -10.73 -5.77
CA VAL A 69 20.80 -11.95 -4.95
C VAL A 69 21.75 -12.95 -5.59
N ASN A 70 21.63 -13.17 -6.91
CA ASN A 70 22.53 -14.05 -7.66
C ASN A 70 23.98 -13.53 -7.65
N PHE A 71 24.17 -12.22 -7.75
CA PHE A 71 25.49 -11.59 -7.63
C PHE A 71 26.12 -11.86 -6.26
N ILE A 72 25.36 -11.73 -5.16
CA ILE A 72 25.84 -12.04 -3.82
C ILE A 72 26.19 -13.53 -3.68
N LYS A 73 25.29 -14.43 -4.12
CA LYS A 73 25.48 -15.89 -4.02
C LYS A 73 26.70 -16.39 -4.80
N ASN A 74 27.01 -15.76 -5.93
CA ASN A 74 28.15 -16.12 -6.78
C ASN A 74 29.49 -15.52 -6.29
N HIS A 75 29.49 -14.69 -5.25
CA HIS A 75 30.71 -14.08 -4.74
C HIS A 75 31.55 -15.13 -3.97
N PRO A 76 32.88 -15.21 -4.15
CA PRO A 76 33.73 -16.24 -3.53
C PRO A 76 33.74 -16.24 -2.00
N ASN A 77 33.35 -15.12 -1.37
CA ASN A 77 33.25 -14.99 0.08
C ASN A 77 31.82 -15.24 0.61
N TYR A 78 30.88 -15.63 -0.26
CA TYR A 78 29.53 -15.98 0.17
C TYR A 78 29.57 -17.23 1.04
N THR A 79 28.82 -17.18 2.14
CA THR A 79 28.60 -18.33 3.03
C THR A 79 27.11 -18.44 3.31
N GLU A 80 26.65 -19.63 3.66
CA GLU A 80 25.26 -19.87 4.01
C GLU A 80 24.80 -19.01 5.19
N ASN A 81 25.69 -18.72 6.14
CA ASN A 81 25.42 -17.81 7.26
C ASN A 81 25.16 -16.37 6.80
N ILE A 82 25.94 -15.86 5.84
CA ILE A 82 25.68 -14.55 5.21
C ILE A 82 24.32 -14.56 4.50
N GLY A 83 23.99 -15.67 3.84
CA GLY A 83 22.68 -15.85 3.21
C GLY A 83 21.54 -15.81 4.23
N LEU A 84 21.69 -16.46 5.38
CA LEU A 84 20.68 -16.50 6.46
C LEU A 84 20.45 -15.10 7.05
N ASP A 85 21.53 -14.37 7.33
CA ASP A 85 21.45 -13.01 7.88
C ASP A 85 20.75 -12.04 6.91
N LEU A 86 20.95 -12.23 5.60
CA LEU A 86 20.32 -11.43 4.55
C LEU A 86 18.97 -11.99 4.09
N MET A 87 18.52 -13.14 4.63
CA MET A 87 17.30 -13.85 4.22
C MET A 87 17.24 -14.19 2.72
N ILE A 88 18.37 -14.52 2.10
CA ILE A 88 18.48 -14.87 0.66
C ILE A 88 18.76 -16.37 0.43
N VAL A 89 18.57 -17.21 1.44
CA VAL A 89 18.81 -18.68 1.34
C VAL A 89 17.67 -19.36 0.59
N GLY A 90 18.01 -20.29 -0.29
CA GLY A 90 17.05 -21.06 -1.12
C GLY A 90 17.14 -20.73 -2.61
N GLU A 91 16.47 -21.55 -3.43
CA GLU A 91 16.29 -21.27 -4.86
C GLU A 91 15.18 -20.24 -5.05
N ASP A 92 15.48 -19.21 -5.84
CA ASP A 92 14.50 -18.22 -6.25
C ASP A 92 13.63 -18.85 -7.34
N THR A 93 12.46 -19.38 -6.97
CA THR A 93 11.57 -19.98 -7.95
C THR A 93 10.82 -18.86 -8.69
N ASN A 94 10.80 -18.91 -10.02
CA ASN A 94 10.02 -17.98 -10.86
C ASN A 94 8.50 -18.13 -10.68
N GLY A 95 8.05 -18.94 -9.71
CA GLY A 95 6.70 -19.44 -9.56
C GLY A 95 5.76 -18.58 -8.70
N ASP A 96 6.26 -17.54 -8.03
CA ASP A 96 5.38 -16.64 -7.28
C ASP A 96 4.52 -15.85 -8.26
N ASN A 97 3.34 -16.41 -8.56
CA ASN A 97 2.33 -15.80 -9.38
C ASN A 97 1.87 -14.52 -8.68
N LEU A 98 2.37 -13.37 -9.14
CA LEU A 98 2.03 -12.06 -8.56
C LEU A 98 0.51 -11.81 -8.55
N ALA A 99 -0.26 -12.50 -9.39
CA ALA A 99 -1.73 -12.48 -9.37
C ALA A 99 -2.33 -13.02 -8.06
N GLU A 100 -1.64 -13.91 -7.36
CA GLU A 100 -2.05 -14.51 -6.08
C GLU A 100 -1.63 -13.65 -4.87
N GLY A 101 -0.69 -12.73 -5.06
CA GLY A 101 -0.22 -11.81 -4.03
C GLY A 101 -1.11 -10.57 -3.82
N PHE A 102 -2.07 -10.32 -4.71
CA PHE A 102 -2.98 -9.18 -4.56
C PHE A 102 -4.05 -9.47 -3.49
N PRO A 103 -4.16 -8.63 -2.45
CA PRO A 103 -5.21 -8.82 -1.47
C PRO A 103 -6.58 -8.63 -2.13
N SER A 104 -7.43 -9.65 -2.09
CA SER A 104 -8.80 -9.52 -2.56
C SER A 104 -9.65 -8.86 -1.47
N LEU A 105 -10.30 -7.76 -1.81
CA LEU A 105 -11.24 -7.04 -0.94
C LEU A 105 -12.67 -7.38 -1.36
N LYS A 106 -13.41 -8.02 -0.47
CA LYS A 106 -14.86 -8.23 -0.66
C LYS A 106 -15.62 -7.47 0.42
N ILE A 107 -16.51 -6.58 -0.01
CA ILE A 107 -17.43 -5.85 0.86
C ILE A 107 -18.82 -6.43 0.63
N SER A 108 -19.46 -6.92 1.69
CA SER A 108 -20.85 -7.35 1.64
C SER A 108 -21.67 -6.66 2.73
N ALA A 109 -22.86 -6.17 2.37
CA ALA A 109 -23.83 -5.70 3.36
C ALA A 109 -24.55 -6.92 3.93
N LYS A 110 -24.45 -7.15 5.24
CA LYS A 110 -25.27 -8.16 5.92
C LYS A 110 -26.70 -7.63 6.09
N ASN A 111 -26.83 -6.37 6.53
CA ASN A 111 -28.11 -5.70 6.84
C ASN A 111 -27.93 -4.17 6.70
N ASP A 112 -29.01 -3.37 6.83
CA ASP A 112 -28.98 -1.88 6.79
C ASP A 112 -28.05 -1.20 7.81
N THR A 113 -27.55 -1.95 8.80
CA THR A 113 -26.72 -1.45 9.90
C THR A 113 -25.38 -2.17 10.05
N GLU A 114 -25.11 -3.19 9.22
CA GLU A 114 -23.92 -4.03 9.33
C GLU A 114 -23.32 -4.35 7.95
N ALA A 115 -22.01 -4.12 7.85
CA ALA A 115 -21.20 -4.48 6.70
C ALA A 115 -20.08 -5.44 7.13
N SER A 116 -19.80 -6.43 6.30
CA SER A 116 -18.68 -7.34 6.44
C SER A 116 -17.65 -7.01 5.37
N ILE A 117 -16.40 -6.83 5.80
CA ILE A 117 -15.25 -6.61 4.93
C ILE A 117 -14.34 -7.81 5.09
N THR A 118 -14.17 -8.57 4.02
CA THR A 118 -13.27 -9.71 3.97
C THR A 118 -12.04 -9.33 3.18
N PHE A 119 -10.88 -9.51 3.81
CA PHE A 119 -9.57 -9.37 3.21
C PHE A 119 -8.95 -10.77 3.10
N LYS A 120 -8.57 -11.17 1.88
CA LYS A 120 -7.77 -12.39 1.68
C LYS A 120 -6.45 -12.02 1.02
N LYS A 121 -5.33 -12.46 1.61
CA LYS A 121 -3.99 -12.32 1.04
C LYS A 121 -3.31 -13.69 1.07
N GLY A 122 -3.22 -14.36 -0.07
CA GLY A 122 -2.78 -15.76 -0.12
C GLY A 122 -3.71 -16.65 0.73
N GLU A 123 -3.13 -17.52 1.57
CA GLU A 123 -3.87 -18.37 2.51
C GLU A 123 -4.38 -17.61 3.76
N ALA A 124 -3.86 -16.42 4.04
CA ALA A 124 -4.28 -15.64 5.19
C ALA A 124 -5.62 -14.93 4.91
N GLU A 125 -6.61 -15.19 5.77
CA GLU A 125 -7.94 -14.56 5.73
C GLU A 125 -8.21 -13.74 6.99
N MET A 126 -8.60 -12.48 6.77
CA MET A 126 -9.07 -11.59 7.83
C MET A 126 -10.50 -11.15 7.51
N ILE A 127 -11.38 -11.27 8.50
CA ILE A 127 -12.74 -10.77 8.41
C ILE A 127 -12.92 -9.65 9.43
N SER A 128 -13.31 -8.48 8.94
CA SER A 128 -13.69 -7.34 9.76
C SER A 128 -15.20 -7.14 9.67
N GLU A 129 -15.87 -7.14 10.82
CA GLU A 129 -17.30 -6.80 10.92
C GLU A 129 -17.47 -5.36 11.40
N CYS A 130 -18.16 -4.56 10.61
CA CYS A 130 -18.47 -3.16 10.88
C CYS A 130 -19.94 -3.03 11.27
N ARG A 131 -20.22 -2.65 12.52
CA ARG A 131 -21.58 -2.33 13.00
C ARG A 131 -21.73 -0.83 13.23
N LYS A 132 -22.78 -0.24 12.66
CA LYS A 132 -23.17 1.16 12.91
C LYS A 132 -23.82 1.28 14.30
N ARG A 133 -23.27 2.11 15.19
CA ARG A 133 -23.92 2.45 16.46
C ARG A 133 -24.98 3.54 16.26
N LYS A 134 -25.94 3.62 17.19
CA LYS A 134 -26.97 4.68 17.25
C LYS A 134 -26.40 6.12 17.27
N ASN A 135 -25.13 6.26 17.66
CA ASN A 135 -24.44 7.55 17.78
C ASN A 135 -23.58 7.89 16.55
N GLY A 136 -23.74 7.17 15.43
CA GLY A 136 -22.98 7.40 14.19
C GLY A 136 -21.57 6.79 14.14
N PHE A 137 -21.02 6.33 15.27
CA PHE A 137 -19.71 5.67 15.30
C PHE A 137 -19.76 4.22 14.81
N LEU A 138 -18.80 3.84 13.96
CA LEU A 138 -18.58 2.47 13.50
C LEU A 138 -17.71 1.72 14.51
N ARG A 139 -18.13 0.53 14.92
CA ARG A 139 -17.28 -0.39 15.68
C ARG A 139 -16.78 -1.48 14.74
N ILE A 140 -15.46 -1.59 14.62
CA ILE A 140 -14.79 -2.67 13.89
C ILE A 140 -14.49 -3.79 14.89
N LYS A 141 -14.87 -5.02 14.55
CA LYS A 141 -14.37 -6.23 15.19
C LYS A 141 -13.52 -6.98 14.18
N GLU A 142 -12.27 -7.24 14.54
CA GLU A 142 -11.34 -8.00 13.71
C GLU A 142 -11.29 -9.44 14.21
N GLN A 143 -11.39 -10.39 13.29
CA GLN A 143 -11.11 -11.80 13.54
C GLN A 143 -10.10 -12.29 12.51
N ASN A 144 -8.96 -12.77 12.98
CA ASN A 144 -8.01 -13.52 12.18
C ASN A 144 -8.51 -14.96 12.12
N LEU A 145 -8.74 -15.46 10.92
CA LEU A 145 -8.98 -16.90 10.70
C LEU A 145 -7.64 -17.56 10.40
N PRO A 146 -7.39 -18.77 10.96
CA PRO A 146 -6.18 -19.54 10.67
C PRO A 146 -6.11 -19.96 9.21
#